data_AF-A0A7H1APN0-F1
#
_entry.id   AF-A0A7H1APN0-F1
#
_cell.length_a   1.000
_cell.length_b   1.000
_cell.length_c   1.000
_cell.angle_alpha   90.00
_cell.angle_beta   90.00
_cell.angle_gamma   90.00
#
_symmetry.space_group_name_H-M   'P 1'
#
loop_
_entity.id
_entity.type
_entity.pdbx_description
1 polymer ?
#
loop_
_entity_poly.entity_id
_entity_poly.type
_entity_poly.pdbx_seq_one_letter_code
_entity_poly.pdbx_strand_id
1 'polypeptide(L)'
;MHDWTLLDISVDWVGGVAELRVLDEYSSERLVRFRGLREIYADRQEHWGPSSSINEDSWMDSDGADVVSLKIEMQSGGVINISAESCEIDGLGCCPSVNEVKRVVSSSDGNT
;
A
#
# COMPACT_ATOMS: atom_id res chain seq x y z
N MET A 1 6.59 -3.33 -0.56
CA MET A 1 6.08 -4.50 0.19
C MET A 1 6.36 -5.82 -0.53
N HIS A 2 7.31 -5.89 -1.48
CA HIS A 2 7.74 -7.14 -2.08
C HIS A 2 8.15 -8.16 -0.98
N ASP A 3 7.80 -9.44 -1.17
CA ASP A 3 8.01 -10.55 -0.23
C ASP A 3 7.25 -10.49 1.10
N TRP A 4 6.38 -9.50 1.30
CA TRP A 4 5.51 -9.47 2.47
C TRP A 4 4.38 -10.48 2.34
N THR A 5 3.84 -10.97 3.45
CA THR A 5 2.76 -11.96 3.47
C THR A 5 1.50 -11.35 4.05
N LEU A 6 0.40 -11.32 3.29
CA LEU A 6 -0.91 -10.92 3.80
C LEU A 6 -1.47 -12.01 4.74
N LEU A 7 -1.90 -11.59 5.93
CA LEU A 7 -2.54 -12.44 6.94
C LEU A 7 -4.04 -12.19 7.04
N ASP A 8 -4.46 -10.92 7.04
CA ASP A 8 -5.86 -10.54 7.26
C ASP A 8 -6.19 -9.20 6.59
N ILE A 9 -7.46 -9.06 6.18
CA ILE A 9 -8.06 -7.82 5.71
C ILE A 9 -9.30 -7.57 6.57
N SER A 10 -9.36 -6.44 7.26
CA SER A 10 -10.54 -6.02 8.00
C SER A 10 -11.04 -4.65 7.54
N VAL A 11 -12.36 -4.48 7.53
CA VAL A 11 -13.01 -3.24 7.07
C VAL A 11 -14.08 -2.82 8.07
N ASP A 12 -13.91 -1.63 8.62
CA ASP A 12 -14.96 -0.91 9.36
C ASP A 12 -15.61 0.11 8.42
N TRP A 13 -16.78 -0.26 7.89
CA TRP A 13 -17.55 0.58 6.97
C TRP A 13 -18.10 1.84 7.63
N VAL A 14 -18.45 1.79 8.91
CA VAL A 14 -19.04 2.94 9.62
C VAL A 14 -17.93 3.94 9.97
N GLY A 15 -16.78 3.43 10.42
CA GLY A 15 -15.61 4.24 10.72
C GLY A 15 -14.83 4.71 9.48
N GLY A 16 -15.08 4.13 8.31
CA GLY A 16 -14.33 4.43 7.09
C GLY A 16 -12.86 4.03 7.20
N VAL A 17 -12.59 2.83 7.73
CA VAL A 17 -11.24 2.31 7.98
C VAL A 17 -11.07 0.93 7.36
N ALA A 18 -9.93 0.72 6.69
CA ALA A 18 -9.47 -0.61 6.30
C ALA A 18 -8.12 -0.89 6.95
N GLU A 19 -7.90 -2.13 7.38
CA GLU A 19 -6.63 -2.58 7.93
C GLU A 19 -6.16 -3.85 7.22
N LEU A 20 -4.87 -3.87 6.87
CA LEU A 20 -4.16 -5.06 6.40
C LEU A 20 -3.18 -5.48 7.48
N ARG A 21 -3.29 -6.73 7.94
CA ARG A 21 -2.25 -7.36 8.74
C ARG A 21 -1.35 -8.15 7.82
N VAL A 22 -0.07 -7.85 7.86
CA VAL A 22 0.94 -8.46 6.99
C VAL A 22 2.17 -8.87 7.80
N LEU A 23 2.93 -9.83 7.32
CA LEU A 23 4.30 -10.09 7.78
C LEU A 23 5.27 -9.42 6.82
N ASP A 24 6.27 -8.71 7.35
CA ASP A 24 7.38 -8.21 6.55
C ASP A 24 8.37 -9.32 6.16
N GLU A 25 9.43 -8.96 5.42
CA GLU A 25 10.49 -9.88 4.97
C GLU A 25 11.23 -10.59 6.12
N TYR A 26 11.15 -10.07 7.35
CA TYR A 26 11.72 -10.67 8.56
C TYR A 26 10.68 -11.45 9.38
N SER A 27 9.50 -11.71 8.82
CA SER A 27 8.37 -12.33 9.52
C SER A 27 7.89 -11.55 10.75
N SER A 28 8.08 -10.22 10.76
CA SER A 28 7.52 -9.35 11.79
C SER A 28 6.13 -8.87 11.36
N GLU A 29 5.14 -8.95 12.25
CA GLU A 29 3.79 -8.45 11.96
C GLU A 29 3.79 -6.92 11.84
N ARG A 30 3.16 -6.44 10.78
CA ARG A 30 2.95 -5.02 10.46
C ARG A 30 1.46 -4.76 10.25
N LEU A 31 1.03 -3.58 10.64
CA LEU A 31 -0.33 -3.11 10.44
C LEU A 31 -0.34 -1.95 9.45
N VAL A 32 -0.91 -2.18 8.27
CA VAL A 32 -1.20 -1.11 7.29
C VAL A 32 -2.62 -0.63 7.54
N ARG A 33 -2.81 0.64 7.87
CA ARG A 33 -4.12 1.22 8.16
C ARG A 33 -4.45 2.34 7.19
N PHE A 34 -5.65 2.27 6.62
CA PHE A 34 -6.25 3.28 5.75
C PHE A 34 -7.38 3.99 6.49
N ARG A 35 -7.42 5.33 6.43
CA ARG A 35 -8.49 6.15 7.04
C ARG A 35 -9.15 7.02 5.99
N GLY A 36 -10.45 7.26 6.15
CA GLY A 36 -11.25 7.93 5.13
C GLY A 36 -11.40 7.02 3.90
N LEU A 37 -11.71 5.74 4.14
CA LEU A 37 -11.85 4.71 3.11
C LEU A 37 -12.92 5.10 2.09
N ARG A 38 -12.54 5.13 0.80
CA ARG A 38 -13.44 5.44 -0.32
C ARG A 38 -13.82 4.21 -1.10
N GLU A 39 -12.85 3.33 -1.33
CA GLU A 39 -13.05 2.10 -2.07
C GLU A 39 -12.12 1.01 -1.53
N ILE A 40 -12.63 -0.21 -1.47
CA ILE A 40 -11.82 -1.43 -1.33
C ILE A 40 -12.37 -2.50 -2.25
N TYR A 41 -11.48 -3.11 -3.01
CA TYR A 41 -11.73 -4.26 -3.84
C TYR A 41 -10.69 -5.33 -3.51
N ALA A 42 -11.15 -6.54 -3.21
CA ALA A 42 -10.30 -7.70 -3.05
C ALA A 42 -10.96 -8.86 -3.81
N ASP A 43 -10.35 -9.33 -4.88
CA ASP A 43 -10.88 -10.50 -5.57
C ASP A 43 -10.60 -11.78 -4.78
N ARG A 44 -11.39 -12.83 -5.02
CA ARG A 44 -11.12 -14.17 -4.48
C ARG A 44 -11.31 -15.22 -5.56
N GLN A 45 -11.04 -14.83 -6.81
CA GLN A 45 -11.15 -15.75 -7.95
C GLN A 45 -10.11 -16.85 -7.84
N GLU A 46 -8.94 -16.50 -7.32
CA GLU A 46 -7.90 -17.43 -6.91
C GLU A 46 -7.97 -17.69 -5.41
N HIS A 47 -7.78 -18.95 -4.99
CA HIS A 47 -7.81 -19.31 -3.57
C HIS A 47 -6.57 -18.76 -2.86
N TRP A 48 -6.70 -17.60 -2.22
CA TRP A 48 -5.69 -17.10 -1.30
C TRP A 48 -5.68 -18.02 -0.07
N GLY A 49 -4.52 -18.61 0.22
CA GLY A 49 -4.32 -19.33 1.47
C GLY A 49 -4.37 -18.36 2.67
N PRO A 50 -4.42 -18.88 3.91
CA PRO A 50 -4.41 -18.05 5.13
C PRO A 50 -3.17 -17.16 5.26
N SER A 51 -2.13 -17.44 4.48
CA SER A 51 -0.93 -16.63 4.30
C SER A 51 -0.65 -16.58 2.79
N SER A 52 -0.79 -15.40 2.19
CA SER A 52 -0.54 -15.23 0.75
C SER A 52 0.52 -14.16 0.53
N SER A 53 1.56 -14.50 -0.22
CA SER A 53 2.68 -13.59 -0.48
C SER A 53 2.30 -12.50 -1.48
N ILE A 54 2.77 -11.28 -1.21
CA ILE A 54 2.68 -10.12 -2.09
C ILE A 54 3.79 -10.24 -3.14
N ASN A 55 3.39 -10.18 -4.40
CA ASN A 55 4.30 -10.14 -5.54
C ASN A 55 4.77 -8.70 -5.80
N GLU A 56 3.82 -7.78 -5.89
CA GLU A 56 4.10 -6.38 -6.19
C GLU A 56 3.09 -5.47 -5.48
N ASP A 57 3.55 -4.29 -5.08
CA ASP A 57 2.71 -3.20 -4.62
C ASP A 57 2.98 -1.94 -5.42
N SER A 58 1.92 -1.23 -5.77
CA SER A 58 2.00 0.06 -6.46
C SER A 58 1.16 1.09 -5.73
N TRP A 59 1.81 2.20 -5.39
CA TRP A 59 1.19 3.36 -4.78
C TRP A 59 0.93 4.39 -5.87
N MET A 60 -0.30 4.88 -5.95
CA MET A 60 -0.64 6.01 -6.81
C MET A 60 -1.11 7.17 -5.96
N ASP A 61 -0.46 8.31 -6.12
CA ASP A 61 -1.06 9.60 -5.79
C ASP A 61 -1.91 10.00 -6.98
N SER A 62 -3.19 10.28 -6.73
CA SER A 62 -4.00 10.99 -7.72
C SER A 62 -3.49 12.43 -7.79
N ASP A 63 -2.83 12.81 -8.89
CA ASP A 63 -2.41 14.18 -9.19
C ASP A 63 -3.59 15.15 -8.97
N GLY A 64 -3.63 15.81 -7.80
CA GLY A 64 -4.63 16.81 -7.43
C GLY A 64 -5.79 16.36 -6.54
N ALA A 65 -5.84 15.12 -6.05
CA ALA A 65 -6.80 14.70 -5.03
C ALA A 65 -6.06 14.13 -3.81
N ASP A 66 -6.49 14.54 -2.60
CA ASP A 66 -6.01 14.06 -1.29
C ASP A 66 -6.42 12.59 -1.06
N VAL A 67 -5.94 11.69 -1.92
CA VAL A 67 -6.28 10.28 -1.94
C VAL A 67 -5.02 9.47 -2.15
N VAL A 68 -4.77 8.58 -1.21
CA VAL A 68 -3.78 7.52 -1.32
C VAL A 68 -4.46 6.30 -1.91
N SER A 69 -3.88 5.75 -2.98
CA SER A 69 -4.33 4.49 -3.58
C SER A 69 -3.22 3.45 -3.51
N LEU A 70 -3.56 2.27 -3.00
CA LEU A 70 -2.69 1.10 -2.97
C LEU A 70 -3.30 0.00 -3.84
N LYS A 71 -2.51 -0.52 -4.77
CA LYS A 71 -2.77 -1.78 -5.45
C LYS A 71 -1.73 -2.81 -5.04
N ILE A 72 -2.18 -3.96 -4.56
CA ILE A 72 -1.37 -5.14 -4.21
C ILE A 72 -1.70 -6.24 -5.22
N GLU A 73 -0.67 -6.82 -5.82
CA GLU A 73 -0.76 -8.04 -6.60
C GLU A 73 -0.22 -9.22 -5.78
N MET A 74 -1.05 -10.23 -5.60
CA MET A 74 -0.72 -11.45 -4.88
C MET A 74 0.04 -12.41 -5.81
N GLN A 75 0.96 -13.22 -5.28
CA GLN A 75 1.68 -14.24 -6.08
C GLN A 75 0.75 -15.29 -6.71
N SER A 76 -0.44 -15.49 -6.16
CA SER A 76 -1.47 -16.35 -6.76
C SER A 76 -2.18 -15.72 -7.96
N GLY A 77 -1.94 -14.44 -8.26
CA GLY A 77 -2.56 -13.69 -9.36
C GLY A 77 -3.79 -12.84 -8.96
N GLY A 78 -4.19 -12.84 -7.69
CA GLY A 78 -5.28 -11.99 -7.20
C GLY A 78 -4.84 -10.56 -6.93
N VAL A 79 -5.79 -9.62 -6.94
CA VAL A 79 -5.53 -8.18 -6.76
C VAL A 79 -6.36 -7.61 -5.62
N ILE A 80 -5.70 -6.78 -4.80
CA ILE A 80 -6.34 -5.93 -3.79
C ILE A 80 -6.11 -4.47 -4.21
N ASN A 81 -7.18 -3.69 -4.32
CA ASN A 81 -7.13 -2.25 -4.54
C ASN A 81 -7.82 -1.54 -3.38
N ILE A 82 -7.17 -0.52 -2.83
CA ILE A 82 -7.69 0.29 -1.73
C ILE A 82 -7.46 1.76 -2.06
N SER A 83 -8.47 2.60 -1.89
CA SER A 83 -8.33 4.05 -1.94
C SER A 83 -8.90 4.70 -0.69
N ALA A 84 -8.14 5.64 -0.11
CA ALA A 84 -8.49 6.31 1.13
C ALA A 84 -7.85 7.70 1.21
N GLU A 85 -8.26 8.51 2.19
CA GLU A 85 -7.67 9.84 2.40
C GLU A 85 -6.23 9.76 2.94
N SER A 86 -5.91 8.72 3.71
CA SER A 86 -4.56 8.55 4.28
C SER A 86 -4.21 7.09 4.55
N CYS A 87 -2.91 6.80 4.64
CA CYS A 87 -2.36 5.50 4.97
C CYS A 87 -1.19 5.61 5.96
N GLU A 88 -1.12 4.67 6.90
CA GLU A 88 -0.01 4.50 7.85
C GLU A 88 0.42 3.03 7.94
N ILE A 89 1.71 2.77 8.17
CA ILE A 89 2.25 1.46 8.55
C ILE A 89 2.79 1.59 9.97
N ASP A 90 2.26 0.79 10.89
CA ASP A 90 2.62 0.82 12.32
C ASP A 90 2.51 2.23 12.94
N GLY A 91 1.57 3.05 12.45
CA GLY A 91 1.36 4.43 12.90
C GLY A 91 2.34 5.46 12.30
N LEU A 92 3.21 5.05 11.38
CA LEU A 92 4.05 5.93 10.60
C LEU A 92 3.35 6.22 9.27
N GLY A 93 3.15 7.49 8.93
CA GLY A 93 2.52 7.88 7.65
C GLY A 93 3.31 7.32 6.47
N CYS A 94 2.62 6.69 5.52
CA CYS A 94 3.23 5.97 4.40
C CYS A 94 3.06 6.64 3.06
N CYS A 95 2.76 7.93 3.04
CA CYS A 95 2.84 8.72 1.81
C CYS A 95 4.30 8.74 1.33
N PRO A 96 4.63 8.16 0.16
CA PRO A 96 5.89 8.51 -0.49
C PRO A 96 5.76 9.96 -0.90
N SER A 97 6.38 10.87 -0.14
CA SER A 97 6.47 12.25 -0.62
C SER A 97 7.17 12.21 -1.98
N VAL A 98 6.55 12.77 -3.02
CA VAL A 98 7.08 12.93 -4.39
C VAL A 98 8.44 13.68 -4.44
N ASN A 99 9.01 14.06 -3.29
CA ASN A 99 10.27 14.81 -3.18
C ASN A 99 11.55 13.96 -3.13
N GLU A 100 11.49 12.62 -3.12
CA GLU A 100 12.73 11.81 -3.15
C GLU A 100 13.22 11.50 -4.59
N VAL A 101 12.39 11.69 -5.63
CA VAL A 101 12.81 11.48 -7.03
C VAL A 101 13.46 12.72 -7.67
N LYS A 102 13.29 13.92 -7.09
CA LYS A 102 13.91 15.16 -7.63
C LYS A 102 15.32 15.47 -7.11
N ARG A 103 15.85 14.74 -6.12
CA ARG A 103 17.21 15.02 -5.60
C ARG A 103 18.36 14.48 -6.44
N VAL A 104 18.10 13.65 -7.46
CA VAL A 104 19.16 13.12 -8.34
C VAL A 104 19.39 14.00 -9.59
N VAL A 105 18.48 14.93 -9.92
CA VAL A 105 18.58 15.72 -11.17
C VAL A 105 18.83 17.21 -10.92
N SER A 106 19.32 17.58 -9.73
CA SER A 106 19.62 18.99 -9.41
C SER A 106 20.90 19.14 -8.58
N SER A 107 21.99 18.50 -9.04
CA SER A 107 23.33 19.05 -8.87
C SER A 107 23.85 19.39 -10.26
N SER A 108 23.64 20.66 -10.61
CA SER A 108 24.57 21.56 -11.30
C SER A 108 26.04 21.06 -11.22
N ASP A 109 26.87 21.09 -12.26
CA ASP A 109 27.29 22.21 -13.10
C ASP A 109 28.03 21.60 -14.32
N GLY A 110 27.94 22.08 -15.56
CA GLY A 110 28.21 23.48 -15.88
C GLY A 110 29.70 23.77 -15.71
N ASN A 111 30.60 23.10 -16.44
CA ASN A 111 31.92 23.69 -16.66
C ASN A 111 32.47 23.37 -18.05
N THR A 112 32.93 24.46 -18.66
CA THR A 112 33.61 24.64 -19.94
C THR A 112 34.74 23.67 -20.23
#